data_AF-A0A0T5ZKU7-F1
#
_entry.id   AF-A0A0T5ZKU7-F1
#
_cell.length_a   1.000
_cell.length_b   1.000
_cell.length_c   1.000
_cell.angle_alpha   90.00
_cell.angle_beta   90.00
_cell.angle_gamma   90.00
#
_symmetry.space_group_name_H-M   'P 1'
#
loop_
_entity.id
_entity.type
_entity.pdbx_description
1 polymer ?
#
loop_
_entity_poly.entity_id
_entity_poly.type
_entity_poly.pdbx_seq_one_letter_code
_entity_poly.pdbx_strand_id
1 'polypeptide(L)'
;MSQRQLAQQSGVDHSTISRLIRGERTPSLGTATKLGRGLHEIHDEADTPQYFGLVASTAANPTAHVEYSLRADEYLSEAQVRQVMEYYLAVRMGRLAARPMAVRPGASPLVRFPKRN
;
A
#
# COMPACT_ATOMS: atom_id res chain seq x y z
N MET A 1 -1.60 -21.26 4.00
CA MET A 1 -2.72 -21.25 4.97
C MET A 1 -3.85 -22.15 4.44
N SER A 2 -4.52 -22.92 5.31
CA SER A 2 -5.67 -23.75 4.91
C SER A 2 -7.00 -23.00 5.03
N GLN A 3 -8.01 -23.35 4.23
CA GLN A 3 -9.36 -22.75 4.32
C GLN A 3 -9.97 -22.87 5.73
N ARG A 4 -9.65 -23.96 6.45
CA ARG A 4 -10.11 -24.18 7.83
C ARG A 4 -9.53 -23.18 8.81
N GLN A 5 -8.26 -22.83 8.65
CA GLN A 5 -7.62 -21.80 9.48
C GLN A 5 -8.26 -20.44 9.22
N LEU A 6 -8.41 -20.04 7.95
CA LEU A 6 -9.10 -18.78 7.62
C LEU A 6 -10.53 -18.74 8.17
N ALA A 7 -11.26 -19.86 8.14
CA ALA A 7 -12.61 -19.95 8.70
C ALA A 7 -12.66 -19.65 10.19
N GLN A 8 -11.76 -20.29 10.95
CA GLN A 8 -11.65 -20.11 12.40
C GLN A 8 -11.33 -18.65 12.78
N GLN A 9 -10.51 -18.00 11.97
CA GLN A 9 -9.97 -16.67 12.23
C GLN A 9 -10.92 -15.54 11.82
N SER A 10 -11.49 -15.64 10.63
CA SER A 10 -12.45 -14.65 10.12
C SER A 10 -13.85 -14.79 10.74
N GLY A 11 -14.12 -15.87 11.46
CA GLY A 11 -15.46 -16.21 11.94
C GLY A 11 -16.46 -16.49 10.80
N VAL A 12 -15.95 -16.80 9.60
CA VAL A 12 -16.75 -17.19 8.43
C VAL A 12 -16.69 -18.69 8.26
N ASP A 13 -17.84 -19.33 8.07
CA ASP A 13 -17.90 -20.79 7.95
C ASP A 13 -17.07 -21.33 6.77
N HIS A 14 -16.42 -22.47 6.98
CA HIS A 14 -15.58 -23.13 5.99
C HIS A 14 -16.33 -23.47 4.70
N SER A 15 -17.59 -23.92 4.79
CA SER A 15 -18.42 -24.22 3.61
C SER A 15 -18.75 -22.96 2.80
N THR A 16 -18.76 -21.80 3.45
CA THR A 16 -18.95 -20.51 2.77
C THR A 16 -17.68 -20.13 2.01
N ILE A 17 -16.51 -20.21 2.66
CA ILE A 17 -15.21 -19.94 2.02
C ILE A 17 -14.97 -20.86 0.82
N SER A 18 -15.26 -22.16 0.97
CA SER A 18 -15.09 -23.14 -0.11
C SER A 18 -15.93 -22.79 -1.35
N ARG A 19 -17.19 -22.35 -1.16
CA ARG A 19 -18.08 -21.92 -2.24
C ARG A 19 -17.64 -20.60 -2.89
N LEU A 20 -17.10 -19.67 -2.10
CA LEU A 20 -16.53 -18.42 -2.63
C LEU A 20 -15.33 -18.71 -3.54
N ILE A 21 -14.43 -19.61 -3.14
CA ILE A 21 -13.25 -19.98 -3.93
C ILE A 21 -13.63 -20.69 -5.23
N ARG A 22 -14.68 -21.52 -5.21
CA ARG A 22 -15.20 -22.20 -6.40
C ARG A 22 -16.05 -21.28 -7.30
N GLY A 23 -16.30 -20.04 -6.89
CA GLY A 23 -17.16 -19.10 -7.64
C GLY A 23 -18.65 -19.43 -7.59
N GLU A 24 -19.07 -20.40 -6.77
CA GLU A 24 -20.46 -20.79 -6.59
C GLU A 24 -21.26 -19.76 -5.79
N ARG A 25 -20.58 -18.78 -5.19
CA ARG A 25 -21.19 -17.73 -4.38
C ARG A 25 -20.45 -16.41 -4.52
N THR A 26 -21.20 -15.31 -4.53
CA THR A 26 -20.66 -13.95 -4.35
C THR A 26 -20.73 -13.56 -2.87
N PRO A 27 -19.65 -13.00 -2.30
CA PRO A 27 -19.65 -12.61 -0.89
C PRO A 27 -20.46 -11.32 -0.70
N SER A 28 -21.17 -11.22 0.43
CA SER A 28 -21.69 -9.94 0.88
C SER A 28 -20.54 -9.05 1.36
N LEU A 29 -20.75 -7.72 1.39
CA LEU A 29 -19.76 -6.77 1.92
C LEU A 29 -19.30 -7.16 3.33
N GLY A 30 -20.24 -7.49 4.23
CA GLY A 30 -19.90 -7.91 5.60
C GLY A 30 -19.09 -9.22 5.66
N THR A 31 -19.35 -10.15 4.74
CA THR A 31 -18.54 -11.38 4.61
C THR A 31 -17.13 -11.05 4.10
N ALA A 32 -17.02 -10.18 3.10
CA ALA A 32 -15.74 -9.74 2.55
C ALA A 32 -14.89 -9.02 3.61
N THR A 33 -15.49 -8.14 4.43
CA THR A 33 -14.79 -7.44 5.51
C THR A 33 -14.29 -8.39 6.60
N LYS A 34 -15.09 -9.40 7.00
CA LYS A 34 -14.67 -10.42 7.97
C LYS A 34 -13.50 -11.26 7.48
N LEU A 35 -13.57 -11.70 6.21
CA LEU A 35 -12.47 -12.43 5.58
C LEU A 35 -11.21 -11.58 5.48
N GLY A 36 -11.34 -10.31 5.09
CA GLY A 36 -10.22 -9.36 5.03
C GLY A 36 -9.54 -9.16 6.39
N ARG A 37 -10.34 -9.00 7.46
CA ARG A 37 -9.82 -8.87 8.83
C ARG A 37 -9.10 -10.15 9.28
N GLY A 38 -9.71 -11.32 9.07
CA GLY A 38 -9.08 -12.60 9.41
C GLY A 38 -7.80 -12.88 8.62
N LEU A 39 -7.66 -12.35 7.39
CA LEU A 39 -6.40 -12.42 6.64
C LEU A 39 -5.34 -11.47 7.20
N HIS A 40 -5.74 -10.30 7.69
CA HIS A 40 -4.83 -9.28 8.23
C HIS A 40 -4.28 -9.66 9.61
N GLU A 41 -5.12 -10.11 10.53
CA GLU A 41 -4.71 -10.49 11.91
C GLU A 41 -3.70 -11.67 11.90
N ILE A 42 -3.77 -12.56 10.91
CA ILE A 42 -2.81 -13.67 10.77
C ILE A 42 -1.51 -13.23 10.10
N HIS A 43 -1.58 -12.22 9.24
CA HIS A 43 -0.40 -11.64 8.60
C HIS A 43 0.43 -10.78 9.54
N ASP A 44 -0.19 -10.17 10.55
CA ASP A 44 0.52 -9.44 11.60
C ASP A 44 1.28 -10.39 12.54
N GLU A 45 0.83 -11.65 12.70
CA GLU A 45 1.48 -12.66 13.55
C GLU A 45 2.48 -13.55 12.78
N ALA A 46 2.28 -13.75 11.47
CA ALA A 46 3.18 -14.50 10.60
C ALA A 46 3.67 -13.60 9.46
N ASP A 47 4.91 -13.13 9.57
CA ASP A 47 5.73 -12.47 8.55
C ASP A 47 5.05 -12.35 7.18
N THR A 48 4.63 -11.12 6.87
CA THR A 48 4.07 -10.68 5.59
C THR A 48 4.65 -11.44 4.39
N PRO A 49 3.84 -12.06 3.52
CA PRO A 49 4.33 -12.71 2.32
C PRO A 49 5.01 -11.66 1.45
N GLN A 50 6.25 -11.99 1.08
CA GLN A 50 7.19 -11.13 0.36
C GLN A 50 6.62 -10.54 -0.95
N TYR A 51 5.57 -11.15 -1.51
CA TYR A 51 4.84 -10.62 -2.67
C TYR A 51 4.07 -9.31 -2.37
N PHE A 52 3.45 -9.17 -1.19
CA PHE A 52 2.82 -7.90 -0.77
C PHE A 52 3.81 -6.98 -0.06
N GLY A 53 4.85 -7.54 0.56
CA GLY A 53 5.98 -6.77 1.09
C GLY A 53 6.75 -6.02 -0.01
N LEU A 54 6.85 -6.59 -1.23
CA LEU A 54 7.39 -5.87 -2.38
C LEU A 54 6.48 -4.71 -2.78
N VAL A 55 5.15 -4.91 -2.83
CA VAL A 55 4.15 -3.86 -3.15
C VAL A 55 4.09 -2.77 -2.06
N ALA A 56 4.23 -3.13 -0.79
CA ALA A 56 4.28 -2.18 0.33
C ALA A 56 5.63 -1.43 0.40
N SER A 57 6.75 -2.11 0.14
CA SER A 57 8.08 -1.49 0.06
C SER A 57 8.23 -0.60 -1.18
N THR A 58 7.61 -0.98 -2.30
CA THR A 58 7.50 -0.12 -3.49
C THR A 58 6.45 0.97 -3.31
N ALA A 59 5.40 0.78 -2.51
CA ALA A 59 4.55 1.88 -2.06
C ALA A 59 5.33 2.90 -1.20
N ALA A 60 6.35 2.46 -0.46
CA ALA A 60 7.29 3.35 0.24
C ALA A 60 8.31 4.03 -0.71
N ASN A 61 8.65 3.38 -1.83
CA ASN A 61 9.49 3.95 -2.88
C ASN A 61 8.76 4.00 -4.24
N PRO A 62 7.97 5.06 -4.50
CA PRO A 62 7.15 5.16 -5.71
C PRO A 62 7.97 5.21 -7.01
N THR A 63 9.29 5.43 -6.96
CA THR A 63 10.14 5.26 -8.15
C THR A 63 10.33 3.78 -8.48
N ALA A 64 10.68 2.97 -7.48
CA ALA A 64 10.86 1.54 -7.67
C ALA A 64 9.54 0.85 -8.08
N HIS A 65 8.39 1.32 -7.58
CA HIS A 65 7.08 0.78 -7.98
C HIS A 65 6.80 0.96 -9.48
N VAL A 66 7.03 2.17 -9.99
CA VAL A 66 6.78 2.50 -11.39
C VAL A 66 7.72 1.70 -12.29
N GLU A 67 9.00 1.64 -11.92
CA GLU A 67 10.00 0.87 -12.65
C GLU A 67 9.66 -0.62 -12.73
N TYR A 68 9.28 -1.23 -11.60
CA TYR A 68 8.86 -2.62 -11.54
C TYR A 68 7.64 -2.89 -12.42
N SER A 69 6.63 -2.00 -12.36
CA SER A 69 5.40 -2.14 -13.14
C SER A 69 5.67 -2.05 -14.64
N LEU A 70 6.57 -1.15 -15.08
CA LEU A 70 6.96 -1.01 -16.48
C LEU A 70 7.76 -2.21 -16.99
N ARG A 71 8.60 -2.82 -16.14
CA ARG A 71 9.35 -4.04 -16.51
C ARG A 71 8.48 -5.30 -16.59
N ALA A 72 7.35 -5.32 -15.89
CA ALA A 72 6.40 -6.44 -15.96
C ALA A 72 5.54 -6.42 -17.23
N ASP A 73 5.60 -5.34 -18.03
CA ASP A 73 4.88 -5.22 -19.29
C ASP A 73 5.70 -5.84 -20.45
N GLU A 74 5.24 -6.99 -20.93
CA GLU A 74 5.91 -7.75 -22.02
C GLU A 74 5.91 -7.00 -23.37
N TYR A 75 5.10 -5.95 -23.53
CA TYR A 75 5.08 -5.12 -24.75
C TYR A 75 6.17 -4.03 -24.74
N LEU A 76 6.87 -3.83 -23.62
CA LEU A 76 7.92 -2.82 -23.50
C LEU A 76 9.31 -3.47 -23.50
N SER A 77 10.18 -2.98 -24.37
CA SER A 77 11.62 -3.26 -24.29
C SER A 77 12.28 -2.49 -23.14
N GLU A 78 13.40 -2.99 -22.62
CA GLU A 78 14.21 -2.29 -21.60
C GLU A 78 14.59 -0.85 -22.01
N ALA A 79 14.79 -0.60 -23.31
CA ALA A 79 15.06 0.75 -23.82
C ALA A 79 13.84 1.67 -23.68
N GLN A 80 12.65 1.17 -23.99
CA GLN A 80 11.39 1.92 -23.81
C GLN A 80 11.07 2.14 -22.33
N VAL A 81 11.31 1.13 -21.47
CA VAL A 81 11.17 1.28 -20.01
C VAL A 81 12.07 2.40 -19.50
N ARG A 82 13.34 2.45 -19.93
CA ARG A 82 14.27 3.53 -19.55
C ARG A 82 13.77 4.90 -19.98
N GLN A 83 13.30 5.02 -21.23
CA GLN A 83 12.76 6.28 -21.76
C GLN A 83 11.56 6.79 -20.94
N VAL A 84 10.64 5.89 -20.56
CA VAL A 84 9.48 6.25 -19.74
C VAL A 84 9.91 6.64 -18.31
N MET A 85 10.86 5.90 -17.74
CA MET A 85 11.41 6.21 -16.41
C MET A 85 12.11 7.57 -16.36
N GLU A 86 12.86 7.94 -17.39
CA GLU A 86 13.50 9.26 -17.50
C GLU A 86 12.46 10.39 -17.46
N TYR A 87 11.39 10.26 -18.27
CA TYR A 87 10.29 11.22 -18.27
C TYR A 87 9.60 11.30 -16.89
N TYR A 88 9.30 10.14 -16.28
CA TYR A 88 8.69 10.06 -14.97
C TYR A 88 9.54 10.76 -13.88
N LEU A 89 10.85 10.51 -13.87
CA LEU A 89 11.76 11.13 -12.91
C LEU A 89 11.82 12.65 -13.09
N ALA A 90 11.85 13.14 -14.34
CA ALA A 90 11.82 14.58 -14.62
C ALA A 90 10.56 15.24 -14.05
N VAL A 91 9.37 14.65 -14.27
CA VAL A 91 8.10 15.15 -13.72
C VAL A 91 8.11 15.12 -12.18
N ARG A 92 8.59 14.02 -11.58
CA ARG A 92 8.62 13.84 -10.12
C ARG A 92 9.55 14.84 -9.43
N MET A 93 10.74 15.07 -9.99
CA MET A 93 11.69 16.06 -9.48
C MET A 93 11.14 17.48 -9.60
N GLY A 94 10.48 17.80 -10.72
CA GLY A 94 9.80 19.09 -10.89
C GLY A 94 8.74 19.35 -9.81
N ARG A 95 7.93 18.34 -9.48
CA ARG A 95 6.91 18.46 -8.41
C ARG A 95 7.51 18.51 -7.00
N LEU A 96 8.59 17.78 -6.74
CA LEU A 96 9.29 17.83 -5.45
C LEU A 96 9.91 19.21 -5.22
N ALA A 97 10.52 19.80 -6.25
CA ALA A 97 11.07 21.16 -6.19
C ALA A 97 9.97 22.23 -6.06
N ALA A 98 8.82 22.03 -6.71
CA ALA A 98 7.68 22.93 -6.63
C ALA A 98 6.86 22.79 -5.32
N ARG A 99 7.16 21.80 -4.47
CA ARG A 99 6.46 21.63 -3.19
C ARG A 99 6.93 22.74 -2.25
N PRO A 100 6.09 23.75 -1.92
CA PRO A 100 6.47 24.75 -0.95
C PRO A 100 6.84 24.02 0.35
N MET A 101 7.98 24.39 0.95
CA MET A 101 8.37 23.92 2.27
C MET A 101 7.22 24.28 3.20
N ALA A 102 6.35 23.30 3.49
CA ALA A 102 5.19 23.51 4.32
C ALA A 102 5.71 23.99 5.68
N VAL A 103 5.52 25.28 5.95
CA VAL A 103 5.77 25.89 7.25
C VAL A 103 5.05 25.01 8.26
N ARG A 104 5.81 24.37 9.16
CA ARG A 104 5.24 23.57 10.25
C ARG A 104 4.30 24.49 11.04
N PRO A 105 2.98 24.25 11.07
CA PRO A 105 2.09 25.04 11.90
C PRO A 105 2.34 24.60 13.35
N GLY A 106 3.13 25.36 14.09
CA GLY A 106 3.45 25.02 15.48
C GLY A 106 4.62 25.75 16.12
N ALA A 107 5.41 26.52 15.37
CA ALA A 107 6.38 27.43 15.99
C ALA A 107 5.64 28.71 16.43
N SER A 108 4.91 28.64 17.55
CA SER A 108 4.43 29.84 18.24
C SER A 108 5.65 30.72 18.57
N PRO A 109 5.72 31.98 18.11
CA PRO A 109 6.77 32.88 18.57
C PRO A 109 6.52 33.13 20.06
N LEU A 110 7.47 32.72 20.90
CA LEU A 110 7.48 33.09 22.31
C LEU A 110 7.52 34.62 22.38
N VAL A 111 6.35 35.24 22.57
CA VAL A 111 6.21 36.66 22.85
C VAL A 111 6.89 36.92 24.19
N ARG A 112 8.10 37.49 24.12
CA ARG A 112 8.86 37.94 25.28
C ARG A 112 8.15 39.18 25.84
N PHE A 113 7.39 39.00 26.92
CA PHE A 113 6.80 40.11 27.66
C PHE A 113 7.90 41.01 28.23
N PRO A 114 7.79 42.36 28.12
CA PRO A 114 8.73 43.27 28.76
C PRO A 114 8.47 43.33 30.26
N LYS A 115 9.54 43.18 31.05
CA LYS A 115 9.56 43.41 32.50
C LYS A 115 9.25 44.90 32.73
N ARG A 116 8.15 45.21 33.41
CA ARG A 116 7.90 46.56 33.97
C ARG A 116 8.78 46.74 35.22
N ASN A 117 9.34 47.94 35.35
CA ASN A 117 10.24 48.42 36.42
C ASN A 117 9.74 48.12 37.83
#